data_AF-A0A947RM01-F1
#
_entry.id   AF-A0A947RM01-F1
#
_cell.length_a   1.000
_cell.length_b   1.000
_cell.length_c   1.000
_cell.angle_alpha   90.00
_cell.angle_beta   90.00
_cell.angle_gamma   90.00
#
_symmetry.space_group_name_H-M   'P 1'
#
loop_
_entity.id
_entity.type
_entity.pdbx_description
1 polymer ?
#
loop_
_entity_poly.entity_id
_entity_poly.type
_entity_poly.pdbx_seq_one_letter_code
_entity_poly.pdbx_strand_id
1 'polypeptide(L)'
;MNKKIIQITFFSLAVIFLLLMVEMFVPGVGAKLFKFLGPVVLFAEWGLFALLGAILLFLTIKNKVKEPLRKFLLLTGVSAAGFVIFVLLHNLTSGLLSALFNKEIEEPVFFILATIVCPIGFLVGAIRSAIIFFKKDAK
;
A
#
# COMPACT_ATOMS: atom_id res chain seq x y z
N MET A 1 -20.85 -12.99 5.11
CA MET A 1 -19.40 -12.67 5.13
C MET A 1 -18.71 -13.54 4.10
N ASN A 2 -18.29 -12.99 2.96
CA ASN A 2 -17.49 -13.78 2.01
C ASN A 2 -16.02 -13.79 2.48
N LYS A 3 -15.75 -14.58 3.54
CA LYS A 3 -14.43 -14.69 4.20
C LYS A 3 -13.31 -14.94 3.20
N LYS A 4 -13.59 -15.79 2.20
CA LYS A 4 -12.65 -16.18 1.14
C LYS A 4 -12.20 -14.98 0.30
N ILE A 5 -13.13 -14.11 -0.13
CA ILE A 5 -12.76 -12.93 -0.92
C ILE A 5 -11.87 -12.00 -0.10
N ILE A 6 -12.20 -11.74 1.18
CA ILE A 6 -11.37 -10.89 2.05
C ILE A 6 -9.96 -11.48 2.20
N GLN A 7 -9.84 -12.79 2.43
CA GLN A 7 -8.55 -13.46 2.56
C GLN A 7 -7.75 -13.38 1.25
N ILE A 8 -8.38 -13.65 0.11
CA ILE A 8 -7.72 -13.56 -1.22
C ILE A 8 -7.23 -12.14 -1.46
N THR A 9 -8.09 -11.13 -1.32
CA THR A 9 -7.70 -9.71 -1.48
C THR A 9 -6.55 -9.36 -0.55
N PHE A 10 -6.63 -9.76 0.72
CA PHE A 10 -5.59 -9.52 1.71
C PHE A 10 -4.24 -10.14 1.33
N PHE A 11 -4.21 -11.43 0.98
CA PHE A 11 -2.95 -12.10 0.65
C PHE A 11 -2.37 -11.61 -0.68
N SER A 12 -3.21 -11.31 -1.68
CA SER A 12 -2.76 -10.66 -2.92
C SER A 12 -2.11 -9.31 -2.64
N LEU A 13 -2.74 -8.50 -1.77
CA LEU A 13 -2.21 -7.21 -1.37
C LEU A 13 -0.87 -7.34 -0.62
N ALA A 14 -0.73 -8.33 0.26
CA ALA A 14 0.51 -8.61 0.97
C ALA A 14 1.66 -9.04 0.04
N VAL A 15 1.36 -9.85 -0.99
CA VAL A 15 2.36 -10.24 -2.00
C VAL A 15 2.84 -9.02 -2.78
N ILE A 16 1.92 -8.18 -3.26
CA ILE A 16 2.28 -6.95 -3.99
C ILE A 16 3.10 -6.01 -3.11
N PHE A 17 2.73 -5.84 -1.83
CA PHE A 17 3.53 -5.05 -0.91
C PHE A 17 4.98 -5.55 -0.82
N LEU A 18 5.20 -6.86 -0.73
CA LEU A 18 6.55 -7.43 -0.67
C LEU A 18 7.33 -7.18 -1.97
N LEU A 19 6.68 -7.28 -3.13
CA LEU A 19 7.28 -6.94 -4.42
C LEU A 19 7.72 -5.47 -4.43
N LEU A 20 6.83 -4.55 -4.07
CA LEU A 20 7.16 -3.12 -3.95
C LEU A 20 8.33 -2.85 -3.00
N MET A 21 8.38 -3.51 -1.84
CA MET A 21 9.50 -3.36 -0.91
C MET A 21 10.82 -3.86 -1.51
N VAL A 22 10.79 -4.97 -2.25
CA VAL A 22 11.98 -5.47 -2.94
C VAL A 22 12.45 -4.49 -4.02
N GLU A 23 11.52 -3.95 -4.81
CA GLU A 23 11.85 -2.98 -5.87
C GLU A 23 12.45 -1.68 -5.32
N MET A 24 11.90 -1.18 -4.21
CA MET A 24 12.33 0.08 -3.59
C MET A 24 13.64 -0.05 -2.83
N PHE A 25 13.85 -1.15 -2.11
CA PHE A 25 14.94 -1.26 -1.14
C PHE A 25 16.09 -2.18 -1.57
N VAL A 26 15.92 -3.02 -2.59
CA VAL A 26 17.01 -3.86 -3.10
C VAL A 26 17.74 -3.14 -4.25
N PRO A 27 19.02 -2.75 -4.05
CA PRO A 27 19.75 -1.96 -5.04
C PRO A 27 19.79 -2.64 -6.42
N GLY A 28 19.41 -1.88 -7.44
CA GLY A 28 19.44 -2.33 -8.84
C GLY A 28 18.28 -3.23 -9.27
N VAL A 29 17.40 -3.71 -8.38
CA VAL A 29 16.23 -4.50 -8.77
C VAL A 29 15.20 -3.62 -9.49
N GLY A 30 14.75 -2.54 -8.84
CA GLY A 30 13.79 -1.62 -9.45
C GLY A 30 14.28 -1.05 -10.79
N ALA A 31 15.56 -0.67 -10.88
CA ALA A 31 16.14 -0.15 -12.13
C ALA A 31 16.19 -1.19 -13.26
N LYS A 32 16.55 -2.45 -12.95
CA LYS A 32 16.54 -3.54 -13.94
C LYS A 32 15.12 -3.87 -14.40
N LEU A 33 14.16 -3.93 -13.48
CA LEU A 33 12.76 -4.15 -13.80
C LEU A 33 12.18 -3.01 -14.62
N PHE A 34 12.49 -1.76 -14.26
CA PHE A 34 12.10 -0.57 -15.03
C PHE A 34 12.62 -0.65 -16.47
N LYS A 35 13.87 -1.07 -16.65
CA LYS A 35 14.47 -1.24 -17.98
C LYS A 35 13.83 -2.38 -18.77
N PHE A 36 13.47 -3.49 -18.11
CA PHE A 36 12.96 -4.70 -18.77
C PHE A 36 11.46 -4.66 -19.06
N LEU A 37 10.66 -4.22 -18.08
CA LEU A 37 9.19 -4.18 -18.15
C LEU A 37 8.66 -2.81 -18.59
N GLY A 38 9.48 -1.76 -18.49
CA GLY A 38 9.10 -0.39 -18.78
C GLY A 38 8.36 0.31 -17.63
N PRO A 39 8.25 1.65 -17.68
CA PRO A 39 7.63 2.46 -16.64
C PRO A 39 6.16 2.10 -16.40
N VAL A 40 5.40 1.80 -17.46
CA VAL A 40 3.95 1.58 -17.38
C VAL A 40 3.60 0.42 -16.46
N VAL A 41 4.36 -0.68 -16.55
CA VAL A 41 4.11 -1.88 -15.74
C VAL A 41 4.36 -1.60 -14.26
N LEU A 42 5.43 -0.87 -13.93
CA LEU A 42 5.75 -0.52 -12.55
C LEU A 42 4.72 0.43 -11.94
N PHE A 43 4.27 1.44 -12.68
CA PHE A 43 3.19 2.31 -12.20
C PHE A 43 1.85 1.57 -12.06
N ALA A 44 1.59 0.57 -12.92
CA ALA A 44 0.39 -0.25 -12.82
C ALA A 44 0.37 -1.08 -11.51
N GLU A 45 1.52 -1.56 -11.04
CA GLU A 45 1.62 -2.27 -9.76
C GLU A 45 1.24 -1.37 -8.58
N TRP A 46 1.69 -0.12 -8.58
CA TRP A 46 1.35 0.85 -7.54
C TRP A 46 -0.16 1.13 -7.54
N GLY A 47 -0.74 1.32 -8.72
CA GLY A 47 -2.18 1.47 -8.90
C GLY A 47 -2.97 0.25 -8.42
N LEU A 48 -2.49 -0.96 -8.74
CA LEU A 48 -3.10 -2.21 -8.28
C LEU A 48 -3.03 -2.36 -6.76
N PHE A 49 -1.91 -1.99 -6.14
CA PHE A 49 -1.75 -1.99 -4.69
C PHE A 49 -2.77 -1.09 -4.01
N ALA A 50 -2.92 0.15 -4.47
CA ALA A 50 -3.93 1.06 -3.95
C ALA A 50 -5.36 0.58 -4.19
N LEU A 51 -5.65 0.05 -5.39
CA LEU A 51 -6.97 -0.47 -5.73
C LEU A 51 -7.36 -1.64 -4.83
N LEU A 52 -6.47 -2.61 -4.63
CA LEU A 52 -6.70 -3.73 -3.72
C LEU A 52 -6.82 -3.28 -2.27
N GLY A 53 -6.07 -2.25 -1.86
CA GLY A 53 -6.22 -1.59 -0.56
C GLY A 53 -7.62 -1.01 -0.37
N ALA A 54 -8.12 -0.26 -1.34
CA ALA A 54 -9.47 0.31 -1.33
C ALA A 54 -10.56 -0.77 -1.35
N ILE A 55 -10.38 -1.83 -2.14
CA ILE A 55 -11.28 -2.99 -2.16
C ILE A 55 -11.30 -3.67 -0.79
N LEU A 56 -10.15 -3.86 -0.14
CA LEU A 56 -10.06 -4.45 1.20
C LEU A 56 -10.80 -3.60 2.24
N LEU A 57 -10.66 -2.27 2.19
CA LEU A 57 -11.41 -1.34 3.03
C LEU A 57 -12.92 -1.50 2.84
N PHE A 58 -13.37 -1.41 1.59
CA PHE A 58 -14.77 -1.54 1.24
C PHE A 58 -15.36 -2.88 1.71
N LEU A 59 -14.67 -3.99 1.43
CA LEU A 59 -15.10 -5.32 1.85
C LEU A 59 -15.15 -5.45 3.37
N THR A 60 -14.17 -4.88 4.09
CA THR A 60 -14.12 -4.93 5.55
C THR A 60 -15.30 -4.20 6.18
N ILE A 61 -15.63 -3.01 5.67
CA ILE A 61 -16.76 -2.20 6.13
C ILE A 61 -18.09 -2.87 5.76
N LYS A 62 -18.27 -3.21 4.48
CA LYS A 62 -19.51 -3.80 3.94
C LYS A 62 -19.88 -5.11 4.62
N ASN A 63 -18.90 -5.98 4.88
CA ASN A 63 -19.15 -7.27 5.52
C ASN A 63 -19.24 -7.20 7.05
N LYS A 64 -19.14 -6.00 7.65
CA LYS A 64 -19.19 -5.81 9.11
C LYS A 64 -18.24 -6.77 9.85
N VAL A 65 -16.99 -6.84 9.39
CA VAL A 65 -15.98 -7.73 9.99
C VAL A 65 -15.90 -7.46 11.50
N LYS A 66 -15.85 -8.52 12.31
CA LYS A 66 -15.81 -8.40 13.77
C LYS A 66 -14.41 -8.00 14.24
N GLU A 67 -14.36 -7.31 15.38
CA GLU A 67 -13.11 -7.06 16.10
C GLU A 67 -12.50 -8.39 16.62
N PRO A 68 -11.17 -8.48 16.78
CA PRO A 68 -10.15 -7.45 16.53
C PRO A 68 -9.67 -7.37 15.07
N LEU A 69 -10.10 -8.31 14.21
CA LEU A 69 -9.62 -8.41 12.82
C LEU A 69 -9.94 -7.15 12.00
N ARG A 70 -11.10 -6.55 12.23
CA ARG A 70 -11.55 -5.33 11.52
C ARG A 70 -10.52 -4.21 11.59
N LYS A 71 -10.01 -3.86 12.78
CA LYS A 71 -9.02 -2.78 12.95
C LYS A 71 -7.77 -3.01 12.11
N PHE A 72 -7.27 -4.23 12.08
CA PHE A 72 -6.03 -4.54 11.35
C PHE A 72 -6.23 -4.59 9.83
N LEU A 73 -7.38 -5.08 9.35
CA LEU A 73 -7.72 -5.01 7.92
C LEU A 73 -7.93 -3.57 7.44
N LEU A 74 -8.56 -2.73 8.27
CA LEU A 74 -8.70 -1.30 7.98
C LEU A 74 -7.34 -0.61 7.93
N LEU A 75 -6.47 -0.86 8.92
CA LEU A 75 -5.12 -0.30 8.92
C LEU A 75 -4.33 -0.73 7.67
N THR A 76 -4.40 -2.01 7.29
CA THR A 76 -3.76 -2.54 6.07
C THR A 76 -4.26 -1.83 4.82
N GLY A 77 -5.59 -1.74 4.66
CA GLY A 77 -6.20 -1.12 3.47
C GLY A 77 -5.96 0.38 3.38
N VAL A 78 -6.06 1.12 4.50
CA VAL A 78 -5.78 2.57 4.54
C VAL A 78 -4.32 2.83 4.24
N SER A 79 -3.40 2.02 4.77
CA SER A 79 -1.97 2.18 4.50
C SER A 79 -1.64 1.94 3.04
N ALA A 80 -2.26 0.93 2.41
CA ALA A 80 -2.07 0.64 0.99
C ALA A 80 -2.63 1.72 0.06
N ALA A 81 -3.88 2.15 0.29
CA ALA A 81 -4.47 3.22 -0.50
C ALA A 81 -3.77 4.57 -0.26
N GLY A 82 -3.43 4.85 1.00
CA GLY A 82 -2.73 6.06 1.42
C GLY A 82 -1.34 6.20 0.80
N PHE A 83 -0.61 5.10 0.60
CA PHE A 83 0.70 5.12 -0.05
C PHE A 83 0.66 5.86 -1.39
N VAL A 84 -0.21 5.45 -2.32
CA VAL A 84 -0.31 6.08 -3.64
C VAL A 84 -0.81 7.51 -3.54
N ILE A 85 -1.78 7.78 -2.66
CA ILE A 85 -2.29 9.14 -2.44
C ILE A 85 -1.16 10.07 -2.01
N PHE A 86 -0.32 9.65 -1.04
CA PHE A 86 0.78 10.47 -0.56
C PHE A 86 1.91 10.60 -1.59
N VAL A 87 2.20 9.57 -2.39
CA VAL A 87 3.13 9.70 -3.53
C VAL A 87 2.64 10.76 -4.50
N LEU A 88 1.36 10.73 -4.89
CA LEU A 88 0.78 11.70 -5.81
C LEU A 88 0.81 13.11 -5.21
N LEU A 89 0.45 13.25 -3.93
CA LEU A 89 0.48 14.54 -3.23
C LEU A 89 1.89 15.09 -3.13
N HIS A 90 2.89 14.28 -2.79
CA HIS A 90 4.31 14.69 -2.75
C HIS A 90 4.76 15.25 -4.11
N ASN A 91 4.51 14.53 -5.20
CA ASN A 91 4.94 14.95 -6.53
C ASN A 91 4.18 16.20 -7.02
N LEU A 92 2.86 16.24 -6.80
CA LEU A 92 2.03 17.36 -7.22
C LEU A 92 2.40 18.65 -6.48
N THR A 93 2.57 18.56 -5.16
CA THR A 93 2.91 19.72 -4.32
C THR A 93 4.34 20.19 -4.55
N SER A 94 5.31 19.27 -4.66
CA SER A 94 6.70 19.62 -4.99
C SER A 94 6.79 20.30 -6.36
N GLY A 95 6.10 19.76 -7.37
CA GLY A 95 6.05 20.37 -8.70
C GLY A 95 5.39 21.75 -8.72
N LEU A 96 4.26 21.91 -8.02
CA LEU A 96 3.55 23.18 -7.93
C LEU A 96 4.37 24.25 -7.20
N LEU A 97 4.95 23.92 -6.04
CA LEU A 97 5.80 24.83 -5.30
C LEU A 97 7.03 25.20 -6.12
N SER A 98 7.64 24.23 -6.80
CA SER A 98 8.82 24.50 -7.61
C SER A 98 8.54 25.46 -8.76
N ALA A 99 7.38 25.32 -9.42
CA ALA A 99 6.94 26.22 -10.47
C ALA A 99 6.61 27.62 -9.94
N LEU A 100 5.96 27.73 -8.78
CA LEU A 100 5.56 29.01 -8.18
C LEU A 100 6.76 29.85 -7.71
N PHE A 101 7.79 29.20 -7.15
CA PHE A 101 8.96 29.88 -6.60
C PHE A 101 10.16 29.87 -7.54
N ASN A 102 10.02 29.30 -8.74
CA ASN A 102 11.09 29.11 -9.74
C ASN A 102 12.38 28.54 -9.12
N LYS A 103 12.21 27.55 -8.23
CA LYS A 103 13.26 26.91 -7.45
C LYS A 103 12.82 25.50 -7.12
N GLU A 104 13.72 24.51 -7.20
CA GLU A 104 13.41 23.15 -6.77
C GLU A 104 13.04 23.12 -5.27
N ILE A 105 11.81 22.69 -4.99
CA ILE A 105 11.24 22.55 -3.65
C ILE A 105 10.64 21.16 -3.55
N GLU A 106 11.16 20.40 -2.59
CA GLU A 106 10.66 19.08 -2.21
C GLU A 106 9.68 19.21 -1.05
N GLU A 107 8.53 18.55 -1.15
CA GLU A 107 7.54 18.46 -0.07
C GLU A 107 7.84 17.22 0.80
N PRO A 108 8.34 17.39 2.04
CA PRO A 108 8.84 16.26 2.82
C PRO A 108 7.74 15.48 3.57
N VAL A 109 6.58 16.09 3.86
CA VAL A 109 5.57 15.47 4.74
C VAL A 109 4.93 14.28 4.05
N PHE A 110 4.44 14.45 2.82
CA PHE A 110 3.85 13.38 2.03
C PHE A 110 4.89 12.32 1.66
N PHE A 111 6.15 12.71 1.45
CA PHE A 111 7.23 11.77 1.24
C PHE A 111 7.43 10.84 2.46
N ILE A 112 7.51 11.40 3.66
CA ILE A 112 7.63 10.61 4.91
C ILE A 112 6.39 9.75 5.14
N LEU A 113 5.20 10.29 4.88
CA LEU A 113 3.96 9.52 5.00
C LEU A 113 3.95 8.32 4.06
N ALA A 114 4.34 8.50 2.79
CA ALA A 114 4.40 7.43 1.80
C ALA A 114 5.50 6.40 2.09
N THR A 115 6.71 6.83 2.43
CA THR A 115 7.89 5.95 2.50
C THR A 115 8.10 5.31 3.87
N ILE A 116 7.56 5.89 4.94
CA ILE A 116 7.76 5.40 6.31
C ILE A 116 6.43 5.01 6.95
N VAL A 117 5.49 5.95 7.05
CA VAL A 117 4.27 5.75 7.85
C VAL A 117 3.36 4.69 7.24
N CYS A 118 3.09 4.76 5.93
CA CYS A 118 2.28 3.78 5.22
C CYS A 118 2.89 2.37 5.26
N PRO A 119 4.17 2.14 4.93
CA PRO A 119 4.77 0.81 5.02
C PRO A 119 4.72 0.20 6.43
N ILE A 120 5.00 0.99 7.47
CA ILE A 120 4.91 0.53 8.87
C ILE A 120 3.46 0.18 9.23
N GLY A 121 2.51 1.07 8.91
CA GLY A 121 1.09 0.82 9.15
C GLY A 121 0.61 -0.44 8.43
N PHE A 122 1.02 -0.62 7.18
CA PHE A 122 0.72 -1.82 6.39
C PHE A 122 1.27 -3.07 7.06
N LEU A 123 2.55 -3.09 7.44
CA LEU A 123 3.19 -4.23 8.11
C LEU A 123 2.48 -4.61 9.40
N VAL A 124 2.18 -3.63 10.26
CA VAL A 124 1.47 -3.87 11.53
C VAL A 124 0.08 -4.45 11.27
N GLY A 125 -0.68 -3.87 10.33
CA GLY A 125 -2.00 -4.36 9.95
C GLY A 125 -1.95 -5.77 9.36
N ALA A 126 -1.00 -6.01 8.45
CA ALA A 126 -0.88 -7.27 7.73
C ALA A 126 -0.46 -8.42 8.63
N ILE A 127 0.58 -8.24 9.44
CA ILE A 127 1.08 -9.29 10.35
C ILE A 127 -0.02 -9.69 11.34
N ARG A 128 -0.70 -8.72 11.95
CA ARG A 128 -1.78 -9.02 12.91
C ARG A 128 -2.99 -9.68 12.25
N SER A 129 -3.36 -9.28 11.04
CA SER A 129 -4.44 -9.91 10.27
C SER A 129 -4.10 -11.35 9.91
N ALA A 130 -2.88 -11.61 9.44
CA ALA A 130 -2.40 -12.94 9.09
C ALA A 130 -2.42 -13.90 10.30
N ILE A 131 -1.90 -13.46 11.45
CA ILE A 131 -1.93 -14.26 12.70
C ILE A 131 -3.37 -14.65 13.06
N ILE A 132 -4.32 -13.72 12.96
CA ILE A 132 -5.73 -13.99 13.29
C ILE A 132 -6.36 -14.96 12.29
N PHE A 133 -6.06 -14.84 11.00
CA PHE A 133 -6.56 -15.80 10.00
C PHE A 133 -6.07 -17.21 10.30
N PHE A 134 -4.76 -17.40 10.49
CA PHE A 134 -4.19 -18.74 10.74
C PHE A 134 -4.64 -19.34 12.08
N LYS A 135 -4.76 -18.54 13.14
CA LYS A 135 -5.29 -19.03 14.43
C LYS A 135 -6.74 -19.52 14.34
N LYS A 136 -7.53 -18.94 13.44
CA LYS A 136 -8.95 -19.27 13.29
C LYS A 136 -9.18 -20.46 12.37
N ASP A 137 -8.22 -20.77 11.50
CA ASP A 137 -8.26 -21.93 10.61
C ASP A 137 -7.66 -23.19 11.30
N ALA A 138 -6.95 -23.01 12.43
CA ALA A 138 -6.46 -24.10 13.29
C ALA A 138 -7.44 -24.54 14.40
N LYS A 139 -8.65 -23.96 14.43
CA LYS A 139 -9.77 -24.34 15.32
C LYS A 139 -10.95 -24.78 14.47
#